data_AF-A0A6P1W227-F1
#
_entry.id   AF-A0A6P1W227-F1
#
_cell.length_a   1.000
_cell.length_b   1.000
_cell.length_c   1.000
_cell.angle_alpha   90.00
_cell.angle_beta   90.00
_cell.angle_gamma   90.00
#
_symmetry.space_group_name_H-M   'P 1'
#
loop_
_entity.id
_entity.type
_entity.pdbx_description
1 polymer ?
#
loop_
_entity_poly.entity_id
_entity_poly.type
_entity_poly.pdbx_seq_one_letter_code
_entity_poly.pdbx_strand_id
1 'polypeptide(L)' 'MKPLPISPKPRTWKMLLISWVFAYPAINLILALVGPYLKDLHPLLSSFLISLLLLPTFGFGLPAFQGLFRQWLCK' A
#
# COMPACT_ATOMS: atom_id res chain seq x y z
N MET A 1 -26.14 -28.73 -0.44
CA MET A 1 -25.03 -27.75 -0.29
C MET A 1 -24.91 -26.98 -1.61
N LYS A 2 -25.15 -25.67 -1.61
CA LYS A 2 -25.02 -24.83 -2.82
C LYS A 2 -23.51 -24.56 -3.02
N PRO A 3 -22.90 -24.88 -4.18
CA PRO A 3 -21.48 -24.63 -4.38
C PRO A 3 -21.22 -23.12 -4.27
N LEU A 4 -20.25 -22.73 -3.44
CA LEU A 4 -19.83 -21.34 -3.31
C LEU A 4 -19.27 -20.88 -4.67
N PRO A 5 -19.66 -19.70 -5.18
CA PRO A 5 -19.14 -19.20 -6.45
C PRO A 5 -17.62 -19.10 -6.35
N ILE A 6 -16.92 -19.79 -7.23
CA ILE A 6 -15.47 -19.74 -7.36
C ILE A 6 -15.15 -18.34 -7.88
N SER A 7 -14.94 -17.38 -6.97
CA SER A 7 -14.48 -16.04 -7.35
C SER A 7 -13.21 -16.20 -8.19
N PRO A 8 -13.10 -15.56 -9.37
CA PRO A 8 -11.90 -15.64 -10.18
C PRO A 8 -10.71 -15.23 -9.32
N LYS A 9 -9.78 -16.16 -9.10
CA LYS A 9 -8.59 -15.90 -8.29
C LYS A 9 -7.87 -14.69 -8.93
N PRO A 10 -7.67 -13.59 -8.19
CA PRO A 10 -7.04 -12.41 -8.75
C PRO A 10 -5.64 -12.80 -9.26
N ARG A 11 -5.32 -12.37 -10.49
CA ARG A 11 -4.01 -12.69 -11.07
C ARG A 11 -2.92 -12.02 -10.25
N THR A 12 -1.97 -12.80 -9.73
CA THR A 12 -0.90 -12.32 -8.83
C THR A 12 -0.09 -11.16 -9.43
N TRP A 13 0.18 -11.18 -10.74
CA TRP A 13 0.85 -10.08 -11.44
C TRP A 13 0.07 -8.75 -11.37
N LYS A 14 -1.25 -8.79 -11.55
CA LYS A 14 -2.10 -7.59 -11.47
C LYS A 14 -2.13 -7.02 -10.05
N MET A 15 -2.14 -7.89 -9.03
CA MET A 15 -2.03 -7.47 -7.62
C MET A 15 -0.69 -6.79 -7.33
N LEU A 16 0.42 -7.36 -7.82
CA LEU A 16 1.75 -6.76 -7.68
C LEU A 16 1.82 -5.37 -8.34
N LEU A 17 1.26 -5.23 -9.53
CA LEU A 17 1.24 -3.95 -10.25
C LEU A 17 0.45 -2.88 -9.49
N ILE A 18 -0.72 -3.22 -8.96
CA ILE A 18 -1.53 -2.29 -8.15
C ILE A 18 -0.79 -1.92 -6.86
N SER A 19 -0.17 -2.89 -6.18
CA SER A 19 0.63 -2.62 -4.99
C SER A 19 1.81 -1.70 -5.29
N TRP A 20 2.48 -1.87 -6.44
CA TRP A 20 3.57 -1.01 -6.87
C TRP A 20 3.10 0.42 -7.18
N VAL A 21 2.01 0.56 -7.94
CA VAL A 21 1.39 1.85 -8.26
C VAL A 21 0.90 2.57 -7.00
N PHE A 22 0.47 1.84 -5.97
CA PHE A 22 0.11 2.43 -4.68
C PHE A 22 1.33 2.83 -3.84
N ALA A 23 2.32 1.93 -3.74
CA ALA A 23 3.48 2.11 -2.87
C ALA A 23 4.31 3.34 -3.27
N TYR A 24 4.56 3.53 -4.57
CA TYR A 24 5.40 4.63 -5.05
C TYR A 24 4.90 6.04 -4.65
N PRO A 25 3.66 6.46 -4.96
CA PRO A 25 3.14 7.75 -4.52
C PRO A 25 2.98 7.83 -3.01
N ALA A 26 2.60 6.73 -2.33
CA ALA A 26 2.45 6.74 -0.87
C ALA A 26 3.78 7.02 -0.16
N ILE A 27 4.86 6.35 -0.56
CA ILE A 27 6.21 6.60 -0.01
C ILE A 27 6.63 8.04 -0.28
N ASN A 28 6.51 8.52 -1.52
CA ASN A 28 6.92 9.89 -1.88
C ASN A 28 6.10 10.94 -1.12
N LEU A 29 4.80 10.72 -0.94
CA LEU A 29 3.94 11.62 -0.17
C LEU A 29 4.38 11.68 1.30
N ILE A 30 4.65 10.54 1.92
CA ILE A 30 5.11 10.48 3.32
C ILE A 30 6.49 11.13 3.45
N LEU A 31 7.41 10.89 2.51
CA LEU A 31 8.74 11.51 2.54
C LEU A 31 8.66 13.03 2.30
N ALA A 32 7.81 13.48 1.40
CA ALA A 32 7.63 14.92 1.13
C ALA A 32 6.97 15.64 2.30
N LEU A 33 5.99 15.01 2.97
CA LEU A 33 5.29 15.59 4.11
C LEU A 33 6.15 15.52 5.37
N VAL A 34 6.73 14.37 5.69
CA VAL A 34 7.36 14.11 6.99
C VAL A 34 8.86 14.41 6.93
N GLY A 35 9.52 14.15 5.81
CA GLY A 35 10.96 14.34 5.63
C GLY A 35 11.48 15.71 6.05
N PRO A 36 10.82 16.84 5.71
CA PRO A 36 11.24 18.16 6.17
C PRO A 36 11.30 18.30 7.70
N TYR A 37 10.38 17.66 8.43
CA TYR A 37 10.30 17.71 9.89
C TYR A 37 11.29 16.76 10.59
N LEU A 38 11.91 15.84 9.84
CA LEU A 38 12.82 14.82 10.38
C LEU A 38 14.30 15.17 10.16
N LYS A 39 14.61 16.31 9.52
CA LYS A 39 15.98 16.70 9.14
C LYS A 39 16.92 16.89 10.32
N ASP A 40 16.40 17.35 11.45
CA ASP A 40 17.19 17.63 12.66
C ASP A 40 17.22 16.45 13.65
N LEU A 41 16.51 15.36 13.34
CA LEU A 41 16.46 14.17 14.19
C LEU A 41 17.54 13.15 13.82
N HIS A 42 17.92 12.33 14.79
CA HIS A 42 18.85 11.23 14.56
C HIS A 42 18.30 10.28 13.47
N PRO A 43 19.10 9.82 12.50
CA PRO A 43 18.64 9.04 11.35
C PRO A 43 17.81 7.79 11.71
N LEU A 44 18.16 7.13 12.82
CA LEU A 44 17.40 5.98 13.35
C LEU A 44 15.97 6.36 13.76
N LEU A 45 15.80 7.51 14.41
CA LEU A 45 14.50 7.97 14.89
C LEU A 45 13.63 8.43 13.71
N SER A 46 14.23 9.13 12.75
CA SER A 46 13.56 9.52 11.50
C SER A 46 13.05 8.29 10.74
N SER A 47 13.89 7.26 10.60
CA SER A 47 13.50 6.01 9.94
C SER A 47 12.39 5.27 10.69
N PHE A 48 12.42 5.29 12.02
CA PHE A 48 11.37 4.72 12.86
C PHE A 48 10.03 5.44 12.66
N LEU A 49 10.03 6.77 12.66
CA LEU A 49 8.82 7.59 12.47
C LEU A 49 8.23 7.41 11.05
N ILE A 50 9.08 7.38 10.02
CA ILE A 50 8.64 7.07 8.65
C ILE A 50 8.01 5.68 8.61
N SER A 51 8.66 4.66 9.20
CA SER A 51 8.15 3.29 9.21
C SER A 51 6.82 3.18 9.94
N LEU A 52 6.67 3.90 11.06
CA LEU A 52 5.45 3.96 11.85
C LEU A 52 4.26 4.53 11.06
N LEU A 53 4.52 5.43 10.10
CA LEU A 53 3.49 5.98 9.20
C LEU A 53 3.30 5.11 7.94
N LEU A 54 4.37 4.55 7.41
CA LEU A 54 4.35 3.76 6.18
C LEU A 54 3.58 2.45 6.37
N LEU A 55 3.83 1.75 7.48
CA LEU A 55 3.18 0.47 7.79
C LEU A 55 1.64 0.55 7.87
N PRO A 56 1.03 1.47 8.62
CA PRO A 56 -0.44 1.59 8.64
C PRO A 56 -0.96 2.08 7.28
N THR A 57 -0.25 2.98 6.59
CA THR A 57 -0.63 3.42 5.24
C THR A 57 -0.70 2.24 4.27
N PHE A 58 0.27 1.33 4.32
CA PHE A 58 0.25 0.12 3.51
C PHE A 58 -0.79 -0.90 4.00
N GLY A 59 -0.85 -1.14 5.31
CA GLY A 59 -1.76 -2.13 5.90
C GLY A 59 -3.23 -1.83 5.62
N PHE A 60 -3.64 -0.57 5.68
CA PHE A 60 -5.03 -0.17 5.40
C PHE A 60 -5.24 0.31 3.95
N GLY A 61 -4.25 0.98 3.36
CA GLY A 61 -4.39 1.57 2.03
C GLY A 61 -4.29 0.55 0.89
N LEU A 62 -3.41 -0.45 0.98
CA LEU A 62 -3.31 -1.50 -0.05
C LEU A 62 -4.62 -2.29 -0.24
N PRO A 63 -5.28 -2.84 0.82
CA PRO A 63 -6.52 -3.57 0.62
C PRO A 63 -7.65 -2.67 0.12
N ALA A 64 -7.71 -1.41 0.55
CA ALA A 64 -8.69 -0.44 0.04
C ALA A 64 -8.46 -0.16 -1.45
N PHE A 65 -7.21 0.07 -1.86
CA PHE A 65 -6.84 0.37 -3.23
C PHE A 65 -7.04 -0.84 -4.15
N GLN A 66 -6.66 -2.04 -3.70
CA GLN A 66 -6.95 -3.30 -4.41
C GLN A 66 -8.46 -3.56 -4.52
N GLY A 67 -9.26 -3.15 -3.53
CA GLY A 67 -10.71 -3.19 -3.57
C GLY A 67 -11.31 -2.37 -4.71
N LEU A 68 -10.75 -1.20 -5.01
CA LEU A 68 -11.19 -0.35 -6.15
C LEU A 68 -10.99 -1.05 -7.50
N PHE A 69 -9.88 -1.79 -7.64
CA PHE A 69 -9.54 -2.52 -8.86
C PHE A 69 -10.04 -3.97 -8.87
N ARG A 70 -10.90 -4.36 -7.91
CA ARG A 70 -11.36 -5.75 -7.77
C ARG A 70 -12.03 -6.30 -9.02
N GLN A 71 -12.80 -5.46 -9.73
CA GLN A 71 -13.41 -5.83 -11.01
C GLN A 71 -12.38 -6.11 -12.10
N TRP A 72 -11.27 -5.35 -12.14
CA TRP A 72 -10.19 -5.54 -13.10
C TRP A 72 -9.25 -6.69 -12.72
N LEU A 73 -9.10 -6.95 -11.41
CA LEU A 73 -8.34 -8.06 -10.85
C LEU A 73 -8.99 -9.42 -11.13
N CYS A 74 -10.32 -9.49 -11.07
CA CYS A 74 -11.10 -10.70 -11.32
C CYS A 74 -11.51 -10.90 -12.79
N LYS A 75 -11.21 -9.95 -13.67
CA LYS A 75 -11.38 -10.06 -15.14
C LYS A 75 -10.14 -10.68 -15.78
#